data_AF-A0A662CF20-F1
#
_entry.id   AF-A0A662CF20-F1
#
_cell.length_a   1.000
_cell.length_b   1.000
_cell.length_c   1.000
_cell.angle_alpha   90.00
_cell.angle_beta   90.00
_cell.angle_gamma   90.00
#
_symmetry.space_group_name_H-M   'P 1'
#
loop_
_entity.id
_entity.type
_entity.pdbx_description
1 polymer ?
#
loop_
_entity_poly.entity_id
_entity_poly.type
_entity_poly.pdbx_seq_one_letter_code
_entity_poly.pdbx_strand_id
1 'polypeptide(L)'
;LALQGLGVVSLLEEDPGVAMLYFDAAQYLDPGNINMHLYIGMALEALDRSSEAAEEYQYILETGSDPDLISLADTLLEVVLE
;
A
#
# COMPACT_ATOMS: atom_id res chain seq x y z
N LEU A 1 5.11 4.44 12.33
CA LEU A 1 4.81 3.28 13.21
C LEU A 1 3.38 3.29 13.77
N ALA A 2 2.96 4.26 14.61
CA ALA A 2 1.59 4.23 15.16
C ALA A 2 0.50 4.35 14.08
N LEU A 3 0.64 5.31 13.15
CA LEU A 3 -0.34 5.52 12.07
C LEU A 3 -0.39 4.36 11.08
N GLN A 4 0.76 3.87 10.63
CA GLN A 4 0.84 2.63 9.83
C GLN A 4 0.10 1.47 10.52
N GLY A 5 0.35 1.23 11.80
CA GLY A 5 -0.33 0.17 12.55
C GLY A 5 -1.84 0.35 12.58
N LEU A 6 -2.33 1.57 12.82
CA LEU A 6 -3.76 1.88 12.79
C LEU A 6 -4.37 1.67 11.40
N GLY A 7 -3.65 2.04 10.34
CA GLY A 7 -4.11 1.79 8.97
C GLY A 7 -4.21 0.29 8.67
N VAL A 8 -3.21 -0.50 9.06
CA VAL A 8 -3.26 -1.97 8.89
C VAL A 8 -4.41 -2.58 9.69
N VAL A 9 -4.65 -2.13 10.92
CA VAL A 9 -5.81 -2.59 11.71
C VAL A 9 -7.12 -2.23 11.01
N SER A 10 -7.22 -1.03 10.44
CA SER A 10 -8.43 -0.60 9.73
C SER A 10 -8.70 -1.43 8.47
N LEU A 11 -7.65 -1.86 7.74
CA LEU A 11 -7.79 -2.82 6.64
C LEU A 11 -8.32 -4.18 7.11
N LEU A 12 -7.81 -4.67 8.24
CA LEU A 12 -8.29 -5.93 8.82
C LEU A 12 -9.73 -5.84 9.34
N GLU A 13 -10.19 -4.64 9.69
CA GLU A 13 -11.58 -4.35 10.05
C GLU A 13 -12.48 -4.09 8.84
N GLU A 14 -11.98 -4.31 7.61
CA GLU A 14 -12.70 -4.09 6.35
C GLU A 14 -13.16 -2.63 6.16
N ASP A 15 -12.44 -1.67 6.76
CA ASP A 15 -12.63 -0.23 6.54
C ASP A 15 -11.40 0.38 5.83
N PRO A 16 -11.26 0.13 4.51
CA PRO A 16 -10.13 0.66 3.75
C PRO A 16 -10.17 2.18 3.59
N GLY A 17 -11.33 2.82 3.78
CA GLY A 17 -11.46 4.28 3.77
C GLY A 17 -10.76 4.92 4.97
N VAL A 18 -10.97 4.38 6.17
CA VAL A 18 -10.26 4.82 7.37
C VAL A 18 -8.77 4.44 7.28
N ALA A 19 -8.45 3.27 6.71
CA ALA A 19 -7.07 2.88 6.49
C ALA A 19 -6.30 3.90 5.65
N MET A 20 -6.89 4.36 4.54
CA MET A 20 -6.31 5.41 3.69
C MET A 20 -5.99 6.69 4.47
N LEU A 21 -6.88 7.14 5.36
CA LEU A 21 -6.61 8.34 6.19
C LEU A 21 -5.36 8.17 7.06
N TYR A 22 -5.16 6.97 7.63
CA TYR A 22 -3.98 6.69 8.44
C TYR A 22 -2.72 6.52 7.60
N PHE A 23 -2.82 5.93 6.41
CA PHE A 23 -1.69 5.77 5.50
C PHE A 23 -1.25 7.11 4.89
N ASP A 24 -2.17 7.97 4.46
CA ASP A 24 -1.86 9.32 3.98
C ASP A 24 -1.10 10.11 5.06
N ALA A 25 -1.57 10.03 6.31
CA ALA A 25 -0.89 10.67 7.43
C ALA A 25 0.49 10.05 7.72
N ALA A 26 0.64 8.73 7.57
CA ALA A 26 1.91 8.04 7.76
C ALA A 26 2.92 8.42 6.66
N GLN A 27 2.49 8.46 5.40
CA GLN A 27 3.32 8.84 4.26
C GLN A 27 3.71 10.32 4.33
N TYR A 28 2.82 11.20 4.80
CA TYR A 28 3.16 12.62 5.02
C TYR A 28 4.29 12.80 6.05
N LEU A 29 4.31 11.99 7.11
CA LEU A 29 5.35 12.06 8.14
C LEU A 29 6.67 11.42 7.72
N ASP A 30 6.62 10.38 6.90
CA ASP A 30 7.81 9.70 6.38
C ASP A 30 7.63 9.35 4.90
N PRO A 31 7.86 10.33 3.99
CA PRO A 31 7.68 10.12 2.55
C PRO A 31 8.67 9.13 1.95
N GLY A 32 9.75 8.78 2.66
CA GLY A 32 10.76 7.84 2.19
C GLY A 32 10.44 6.38 2.52
N ASN A 33 9.36 6.12 3.26
CA ASN A 33 9.01 4.77 3.66
C ASN A 33 8.31 4.02 2.53
N ILE A 34 9.10 3.26 1.77
CA ILE A 34 8.63 2.46 0.64
C ILE A 34 7.52 1.46 1.01
N ASN A 35 7.45 1.01 2.27
CA ASN A 35 6.38 0.12 2.71
C ASN A 35 5.00 0.79 2.68
N MET A 36 4.92 2.13 2.70
CA MET A 36 3.63 2.83 2.64
C MET A 36 2.94 2.60 1.30
N HIS A 37 3.69 2.55 0.22
CA HIS A 37 3.16 2.22 -1.10
C HIS A 37 2.51 0.83 -1.12
N LEU A 38 3.04 -0.15 -0.38
CA LEU A 38 2.43 -1.48 -0.28
C LEU A 38 1.05 -1.41 0.39
N TYR A 39 0.96 -0.76 1.55
CA TYR A 39 -0.30 -0.71 2.29
C TYR A 39 -1.35 0.20 1.62
N ILE A 40 -0.91 1.29 0.99
CA ILE A 40 -1.78 2.16 0.20
C ILE A 40 -2.32 1.37 -1.00
N GLY A 41 -1.47 0.61 -1.71
CA GLY A 41 -1.90 -0.27 -2.80
C GLY A 41 -2.98 -1.27 -2.35
N MET A 42 -2.77 -1.95 -1.23
CA MET A 42 -3.77 -2.89 -0.68
C MET A 42 -5.08 -2.20 -0.29
N ALA A 43 -5.01 -0.99 0.25
CA ALA A 43 -6.21 -0.22 0.61
C ALA A 43 -6.97 0.26 -0.64
N LEU A 44 -6.26 0.67 -1.69
CA LEU A 44 -6.83 1.07 -2.97
C LEU A 44 -7.50 -0.12 -3.66
N GLU A 45 -6.88 -1.30 -3.63
CA GLU A 45 -7.47 -2.55 -4.13
C GLU A 45 -8.78 -2.85 -3.41
N ALA A 46 -8.80 -2.79 -2.08
CA ALA A 46 -10.02 -2.98 -1.27
C ALA A 46 -11.11 -1.92 -1.51
N LEU A 47 -10.75 -0.79 -2.14
CA LEU A 47 -11.68 0.28 -2.56
C LEU A 47 -12.10 0.16 -4.04
N ASP A 48 -11.80 -0.95 -4.71
CA ASP A 48 -12.01 -1.16 -6.15
C ASP A 48 -11.25 -0.14 -7.04
N ARG A 49 -10.18 0.46 -6.53
CA ARG A 49 -9.32 1.43 -7.23
C ARG A 49 -8.07 0.75 -7.79
N SER A 50 -8.28 -0.33 -8.53
CA SER A 50 -7.21 -1.20 -9.04
C SER A 50 -6.13 -0.47 -9.85
N SER A 51 -6.50 0.54 -10.65
CA SER A 51 -5.51 1.29 -11.43
C SER A 51 -4.52 2.04 -10.54
N GLU A 52 -5.00 2.62 -9.44
CA GLU A 52 -4.16 3.37 -8.51
C GLU A 52 -3.36 2.41 -7.63
N ALA A 53 -3.94 1.27 -7.23
CA ALA A 53 -3.21 0.21 -6.54
C ALA A 53 -2.02 -0.30 -7.38
N ALA A 54 -2.20 -0.48 -8.68
CA ALA A 54 -1.14 -0.89 -9.59
C ALA A 54 -0.01 0.13 -9.66
N GLU A 55 -0.30 1.44 -9.67
CA GLU A 55 0.72 2.49 -9.64
C GLU A 55 1.58 2.42 -8.37
N GLU A 56 0.96 2.17 -7.22
CA GLU A 56 1.67 2.03 -5.95
C GLU A 56 2.59 0.80 -5.92
N TYR A 57 2.13 -0.34 -6.42
CA TYR A 57 2.97 -1.53 -6.52
C TYR A 57 4.11 -1.37 -7.52
N GLN A 58 3.87 -0.75 -8.68
CA GLN A 58 4.90 -0.43 -9.66
C GLN A 58 6.00 0.47 -9.07
N TYR A 59 5.62 1.45 -8.24
CA TYR A 59 6.60 2.31 -7.58
C TYR A 59 7.58 1.51 -6.70
N ILE A 60 7.10 0.47 -6.01
CA ILE A 60 7.96 -0.44 -5.22
C ILE A 60 8.92 -1.20 -6.13
N LEU A 61 8.46 -1.70 -7.27
CA LEU A 61 9.31 -2.42 -8.23
C LEU A 61 10.42 -1.52 -8.80
N GLU A 62 10.12 -0.25 -9.03
CA GLU A 62 11.05 0.71 -9.63
C GLU A 62 12.07 1.27 -8.63
N THR A 63 11.66 1.49 -7.38
CA THR A 63 12.45 2.26 -6.40
C THR A 63 12.86 1.46 -5.16
N GLY A 64 12.21 0.31 -4.91
CA GLY A 64 12.51 -0.57 -3.80
C GLY A 64 13.91 -1.17 -3.90
N SER A 65 14.49 -1.48 -2.74
CA SER A 65 15.78 -2.19 -2.63
C SER A 65 15.68 -3.51 -1.87
N ASP A 66 14.53 -3.77 -1.24
CA ASP A 66 14.25 -5.00 -0.50
C ASP A 66 13.66 -6.04 -1.46
N PRO A 67 14.36 -7.16 -1.75
CA PRO A 67 13.89 -8.18 -2.68
C PRO A 67 12.57 -8.84 -2.27
N ASP A 68 12.32 -9.00 -0.97
CA ASP A 68 11.09 -9.64 -0.49
C ASP A 68 9.89 -8.72 -0.73
N LEU A 69 10.07 -7.42 -0.47
CA LEU A 69 9.05 -6.41 -0.74
C LEU A 69 8.76 -6.27 -2.24
N ILE A 70 9.80 -6.28 -3.08
CA ILE A 70 9.66 -6.23 -4.54
C ILE A 70 8.90 -7.45 -5.03
N SER A 71 9.26 -8.65 -4.59
CA SER A 71 8.57 -9.89 -5.01
C SER A 71 7.10 -9.90 -4.59
N LEU A 72 6.79 -9.36 -3.41
CA LEU A 72 5.41 -9.23 -2.95
C LEU A 72 4.62 -8.23 -3.79
N ALA A 73 5.20 -7.06 -4.07
CA ALA A 73 4.56 -6.05 -4.91
C ALA A 73 4.31 -6.55 -6.33
N ASP A 74 5.22 -7.33 -6.90
CA ASP A 74 5.07 -7.94 -8.22
C ASP A 74 3.87 -8.89 -8.26
N THR A 75 3.76 -9.76 -7.23
CA THR A 75 2.63 -10.69 -7.11
C THR A 75 1.29 -9.95 -6.98
N LEU A 76 1.24 -8.90 -6.15
CA LEU A 76 0.02 -8.11 -5.97
C LEU A 76 -0.34 -7.30 -7.23
N LEU A 77 0.66 -6.81 -7.96
CA LEU A 77 0.46 -6.14 -9.24
C LEU A 77 -0.17 -7.06 -10.28
N GLU A 78 0.28 -8.31 -10.37
CA GLU A 78 -0.34 -9.31 -11.25
C GLU A 78 -1.82 -9.52 -10.88
N VAL A 79 -2.13 -9.70 -9.60
CA VAL A 79 -3.51 -9.91 -9.12
C VAL A 79 -4.42 -8.72 -9.45
N VAL A 80 -3.93 -7.50 -9.29
CA VAL A 80 -4.73 -6.29 -9.52
C VAL A 80 -4.99 -6.00 -11.00
N LEU A 81 -4.19 -6.56 -11.91
CA LEU A 81 -4.32 -6.37 -13.35
C LEU A 81 -5.13 -7.48 -14.06
N GLU A 82 -5.50 -8.56 -13.36
CA GLU A 82 -6.37 -9.64 -13.85
C GLU A 82 -7.88 -9.28 -13.78
#